data_AF-A0A6G4ACP7-F1
#
_entry.id   AF-A0A6G4ACP7-F1
#
_cell.length_a   1.000
_cell.length_b   1.000
_cell.length_c   1.000
_cell.angle_alpha   90.00
_cell.angle_beta   90.00
_cell.angle_gamma   90.00
#
_symmetry.space_group_name_H-M   'P 1'
#
loop_
_entity.id
_entity.type
_entity.pdbx_description
1 polymer ?
#
loop_
_entity_poly.entity_id
_entity_poly.type
_entity_poly.pdbx_seq_one_letter_code
_entity_poly.pdbx_strand_id
1 'polypeptide(L)' 'MPIPVFRPHGRAMTAARDEINARIRLLMDEPATKQRAEEYKRLLVLWASAAAANGSDWGKAA' A
#
# COMPACT_ATOMS: atom_id res chain seq x y z
N MET A 1 -13.64 0.13 14.43
CA MET A 1 -13.59 1.37 13.63
C MET A 1 -12.15 1.58 13.21
N PRO A 2 -11.78 1.55 11.91
CA PRO A 2 -10.42 1.90 11.52
C PRO A 2 -10.19 3.40 11.76
N ILE A 3 -9.13 3.74 12.49
CA ILE A 3 -8.76 5.13 12.81
C ILE A 3 -8.18 5.76 11.54
N PRO A 4 -8.77 6.84 10.99
CA PRO A 4 -8.17 7.52 9.85
C PRO A 4 -6.86 8.18 10.30
N VAL A 5 -5.75 7.79 9.67
CA VAL A 5 -4.43 8.39 9.94
C VAL A 5 -4.41 9.78 9.31
N PHE A 6 -4.57 10.81 10.13
CA PHE A 6 -4.55 12.20 9.68
C PHE A 6 -3.18 12.55 9.07
N ARG A 7 -3.15 12.88 7.77
CA ARG A 7 -1.97 13.37 7.06
C ARG A 7 -2.23 14.80 6.58
N PRO A 8 -1.67 15.84 7.23
CA PRO A 8 -2.03 17.24 6.97
C PRO A 8 -1.74 17.73 5.55
N HIS A 9 -0.81 17.07 4.84
CA HIS A 9 -0.42 17.41 3.46
C HIS A 9 -0.41 16.21 2.51
N GLY A 10 -0.95 15.07 2.93
CA GLY A 10 -0.99 13.85 2.11
C GLY A 10 -2.42 13.44 1.85
N ARG A 11 -2.72 13.02 0.61
CA ARG A 11 -3.98 12.32 0.34
C ARG A 11 -4.08 11.14 1.30
N ALA A 12 -5.16 11.09 2.09
CA ALA A 12 -5.41 9.95 2.96
C ALA A 12 -5.31 8.66 2.13
N MET A 13 -4.39 7.78 2.54
CA MET A 13 -4.31 6.46 1.94
C MET A 13 -5.51 5.63 2.40
N THR A 14 -5.98 4.73 1.55
CA THR A 14 -6.98 3.76 1.96
C THR A 14 -6.40 2.88 3.06
N ALA A 15 -7.24 2.41 3.99
CA ALA A 15 -6.83 1.52 5.08
C ALA A 15 -6.02 0.30 4.54
N ALA A 16 -6.46 -0.26 3.41
CA ALA A 16 -5.77 -1.35 2.72
C ALA A 16 -4.32 -0.98 2.30
N ARG A 17 -4.06 0.25 1.82
CA ARG A 17 -2.70 0.67 1.45
C ARG A 17 -1.83 0.94 2.69
N ASP A 18 -2.41 1.46 3.76
CA ASP A 18 -1.68 1.67 5.01
C ASP A 18 -1.26 0.35 5.66
N GLU A 19 -2.13 -0.67 5.64
CA GLU A 19 -1.81 -2.03 6.09
C GLU A 19 -0.67 -2.66 5.27
N ILE A 20 -0.73 -2.57 3.94
CA ILE A 20 0.34 -3.08 3.07
C ILE A 20 1.66 -2.36 3.33
N ASN A 21 1.64 -1.03 3.49
CA ASN A 21 2.84 -0.26 3.82
C ASN A 21 3.41 -0.63 5.19
N ALA A 22 2.56 -0.88 6.20
CA ALA A 22 3.01 -1.35 7.50
C ALA A 22 3.72 -2.70 7.40
N ARG A 23 3.17 -3.63 6.61
CA ARG A 23 3.80 -4.92 6.34
C ARG A 23 5.15 -4.79 5.62
N ILE A 24 5.25 -3.87 4.65
CA ILE A 24 6.52 -3.57 3.96
C ILE A 24 7.57 -3.06 4.96
N ARG A 25 7.20 -2.15 5.88
CA ARG A 25 8.14 -1.63 6.89
C ARG A 25 8.68 -2.75 7.77
N LEU A 26 7.81 -3.61 8.29
CA LEU A 26 8.22 -4.79 9.08
C LEU A 26 9.14 -5.71 8.27
N LEU A 27 8.85 -5.92 6.98
CA LEU A 27 9.68 -6.75 6.11
C LEU A 27 11.08 -6.16 5.89
N MET A 28 11.23 -4.83 5.90
CA MET A 28 12.54 -4.17 5.75
C MET A 28 13.44 -4.32 6.98
N ASP A 29 12.86 -4.61 8.16
CA ASP A 29 13.62 -4.92 9.37
C ASP A 29 14.21 -6.34 9.34
N GLU A 30 13.77 -7.20 8.41
CA GLU A 30 14.30 -8.55 8.23
C GLU A 30 15.60 -8.58 7.40
N PRO A 31 16.50 -9.56 7.63
CA PRO A 31 17.72 -9.72 6.83
C PRO A 31 17.48 -9.85 5.32
N ALA A 32 18.44 -9.39 4.52
CA ALA A 32 18.37 -9.42 3.07
C ALA A 32 18.50 -10.84 2.51
N THR A 33 17.37 -11.54 2.44
CA THR A 33 17.28 -12.89 1.87
C THR A 33 16.51 -12.88 0.54
N LYS A 34 16.68 -13.94 -0.26
CA LYS A 34 15.85 -14.15 -1.46
C LYS A 34 14.36 -14.21 -1.11
N GLN A 35 14.02 -14.84 0.01
CA GLN A 35 12.64 -14.93 0.49
C GLN A 35 12.06 -13.55 0.80
N ARG A 36 12.82 -12.67 1.45
CA ARG A 36 12.41 -11.27 1.69
C ARG A 36 12.15 -10.53 0.38
N ALA A 37 13.01 -10.71 -0.63
CA ALA A 37 12.84 -10.07 -1.93
C ALA A 37 11.56 -10.53 -2.65
N GLU A 38 11.26 -11.82 -2.60
CA GLU A 38 10.02 -12.35 -3.20
C GLU A 38 8.77 -11.85 -2.47
N GLU A 39 8.80 -11.80 -1.15
CA GLU A 39 7.68 -11.25 -0.38
C GLU A 39 7.50 -9.74 -0.63
N TYR A 40 8.60 -9.00 -0.74
CA TYR A 40 8.55 -7.58 -1.08
C TYR A 40 7.91 -7.33 -2.46
N LYS A 41 8.25 -8.14 -3.47
CA LYS A 41 7.61 -8.06 -4.80
C LYS A 41 6.10 -8.31 -4.71
N ARG A 42 5.67 -9.31 -3.95
CA ARG A 42 4.22 -9.61 -3.76
C ARG A 42 3.49 -8.43 -3.12
N LEU A 43 4.07 -7.83 -2.08
CA LEU A 43 3.50 -6.66 -1.41
C LEU A 43 3.42 -5.44 -2.35
N LEU A 44 4.39 -5.24 -3.24
CA LEU A 44 4.33 -4.18 -4.25
C LEU A 44 3.20 -4.39 -5.26
N VAL A 45 2.98 -5.64 -5.71
CA VAL A 45 1.85 -5.97 -6.59
C VAL A 45 0.51 -5.69 -5.88
N LEU A 46 0.37 -6.12 -4.63
CA LEU A 46 -0.83 -5.86 -3.82
C LEU A 46 -1.08 -4.36 -3.64
N TRP A 47 -0.01 -3.59 -3.37
CA TRP A 47 -0.09 -2.15 -3.23
C TRP A 47 -0.58 -1.47 -4.51
N ALA A 48 -0.08 -1.91 -5.66
CA ALA A 48 -0.48 -1.37 -6.97
C ALA A 48 -1.96 -1.68 -7.25
N SER A 49 -2.41 -2.91 -6.99
CA SER A 49 -3.82 -3.30 -7.12
C SER A 49 -4.73 -2.47 -6.21
N ALA A 50 -4.33 -2.26 -4.95
CA ALA A 50 -5.07 -1.44 -3.99
C ALA A 50 -5.10 0.06 -4.39
N ALA A 51 -4.09 0.54 -5.11
CA ALA A 51 -4.07 1.89 -5.66
C ALA A 51 -5.02 2.04 -6.86
N ALA A 52 -5.08 1.04 -7.75
CA ALA A 52 -5.95 1.03 -8.91
C ALA A 52 -7.44 0.88 -8.53
N ALA A 53 -7.75 0.03 -7.53
CA ALA A 53 -9.12 -0.13 -7.01
C ALA A 53 -9.68 1.16 -6.39
N ASN A 54 -8.82 2.08 -5.96
CA ASN A 54 -9.20 3.39 -5.43
C ASN A 54 -9.17 4.50 -6.51
N GLY A 55 -8.90 4.14 -7.76
CA GLY A 55 -8.81 5.03 -8.92
C GLY A 55 -10.04 5.01 -9.84
N SER A 56 -11.13 4.34 -9.46
CA SER A 56 -12.35 4.19 -10.26
C SER A 56 -13.22 5.46 -10.32
N ASP A 57 -12.61 6.65 -10.39
CA ASP A 57 -13.28 7.93 -10.62
C ASP A 57 -12.64 8.79 -11.72
N TRP A 58 -11.59 8.32 -12.41
CA TRP A 58 -10.98 9.06 -13.54
C TRP A 58 -11.33 8.51 -14.92
N GLY A 59 -12.49 7.86 -15.04
CA GLY A 59 -12.96 7.22 -16.29
C GLY A 59 -14.28 7.73 -16.86
N LYS A 60 -14.77 8.91 -16.45
CA LYS A 60 -16.00 9.54 -16.98
C LYS A 60 -15.79 11.05 -17.17
N ALA A 61 -14.89 11.43 -18.06
CA ALA A 61 -14.88 12.77 -18.64
C ALA A 61 -14.29 12.72 -20.05
N ALA A 62 -15.17 12.45 -21.02
CA ALA A 62 -15.22 12.93 -22.40
C ALA A 62 -15.99 11.93 -23.26
#